data_AF-A0A2I1FUQ0-F1
#
_entry.id   AF-A0A2I1FUQ0-F1
#
_cell.length_a   1.000
_cell.length_b   1.000
_cell.length_c   1.000
_cell.angle_alpha   90.00
_cell.angle_beta   90.00
_cell.angle_gamma   90.00
#
_symmetry.space_group_name_H-M   'P 1'
#
loop_
_entity.id
_entity.type
_entity.pdbx_description
1 polymer ?
#
loop_
_entity_poly.entity_id
_entity_poly.type
_entity_poly.pdbx_seq_one_letter_code
_entity_poly.pdbx_strand_id
1 'polypeptide(L)'
;MLLDGFRLEILVNNVPLPEVTEQVDPQKKILPSPSYTCNENSEIQFKSPVTTFAAVHEFGERYAIRFSAPALKCSHANPIKVFLYVDGEYDYSYTDINSNKLADTRTCFWSKNRDKIYFFKFDPTIWKGEADNYNSTKTYSFGGPGAVSVYFYRAKRVPWNVNPPPDYDVEPAVIPESKDTRSIKIATQYDVQPVPNPSITRFDTYLQEQGPPLAVLHLHYRPAAYLIARGHNIPNPRLSIQPSSLNGRNCISTQNHNNNQLLDIKIKEEPIVIKEEPEDTSPTRGKRKTKPAEIIIISDDEDDDDSHKAKKLCP
;
A
#
# COMPACT_ATOMS: atom_id res chain seq x y z
N MET A 1 7.04 5.49 -8.88
CA MET A 1 6.58 6.81 -8.44
C MET A 1 7.80 7.63 -8.02
N LEU A 2 7.86 8.91 -8.40
CA LEU A 2 8.94 9.83 -8.02
C LEU A 2 8.32 11.15 -7.53
N LEU A 3 8.68 11.60 -6.34
CA LEU A 3 8.23 12.87 -5.76
C LEU A 3 9.39 13.52 -4.99
N ASP A 4 9.83 14.70 -5.42
CA ASP A 4 10.99 15.45 -4.89
C ASP A 4 12.24 14.58 -4.62
N GLY A 5 12.52 13.66 -5.53
CA GLY A 5 13.68 12.75 -5.43
C GLY A 5 13.46 11.51 -4.57
N PHE A 6 12.36 11.42 -3.81
CA PHE A 6 11.94 10.18 -3.16
C PHE A 6 11.25 9.27 -4.18
N ARG A 7 11.58 7.98 -4.13
CA ARG A 7 11.09 6.99 -5.10
C ARG A 7 10.44 5.81 -4.39
N LEU A 8 9.37 5.30 -5.01
CA LEU A 8 8.68 4.08 -4.64
C LEU A 8 8.27 3.32 -5.90
N GLU A 9 8.63 2.06 -6.02
CA GLU A 9 8.34 1.20 -7.19
C GLU A 9 7.90 -0.19 -6.71
N ILE A 10 6.96 -0.80 -7.44
CA ILE A 10 6.64 -2.22 -7.29
C ILE A 10 7.28 -2.97 -8.46
N LEU A 11 7.99 -4.05 -8.16
CA LEU A 11 8.73 -4.85 -9.12
C LEU A 11 8.19 -6.27 -9.16
N VAL A 12 8.01 -6.78 -10.36
CA VAL A 12 7.78 -8.21 -10.61
C VAL A 12 8.98 -8.72 -11.40
N ASN A 13 9.59 -9.82 -10.96
CA ASN A 13 10.80 -10.37 -11.59
C ASN A 13 11.93 -9.33 -11.75
N ASN A 14 12.11 -8.47 -10.74
CA ASN A 14 13.06 -7.33 -10.74
C ASN A 14 12.81 -6.24 -11.79
N VAL A 15 11.66 -6.27 -12.47
CA VAL A 15 11.24 -5.24 -13.44
C VAL A 15 10.15 -4.39 -12.81
N PRO A 16 10.28 -3.04 -12.77
CA PRO A 16 9.21 -2.17 -12.30
C PRO A 16 7.93 -2.34 -13.12
N LEU A 17 6.79 -2.41 -12.44
CA LEU A 17 5.49 -2.41 -13.11
C LEU A 17 5.24 -1.08 -13.83
N PRO A 18 4.50 -1.08 -14.95
CA PRO A 18 4.10 0.16 -15.61
C PRO A 18 3.26 1.03 -14.67
N GLU A 19 3.59 2.31 -14.61
CA GLU A 19 2.89 3.28 -13.77
C GLU A 19 2.14 4.31 -14.62
N VAL A 20 0.96 4.72 -14.13
CA VAL A 20 0.14 5.77 -14.73
C VAL A 20 -0.29 6.76 -13.65
N THR A 21 -0.53 8.01 -14.02
CA THR A 21 -0.93 9.06 -13.09
C THR A 21 -2.30 9.62 -13.44
N GLU A 22 -3.11 9.88 -12.43
CA GLU A 22 -4.38 10.59 -12.56
C GLU A 22 -4.36 11.85 -11.69
N GLN A 23 -5.02 12.92 -12.13
CA GLN A 23 -5.18 14.12 -11.30
C GLN A 23 -6.00 13.78 -10.05
N VAL A 24 -5.60 14.33 -8.90
CA VAL A 24 -6.36 14.19 -7.67
C VAL A 24 -7.70 14.90 -7.85
N ASP A 25 -8.78 14.13 -7.75
CA ASP A 25 -10.15 14.63 -7.81
C ASP A 25 -10.66 14.90 -6.38
N PRO A 26 -10.90 16.16 -5.99
CA PRO A 26 -11.35 16.50 -4.64
C PRO A 26 -12.69 15.86 -4.25
N GLN A 27 -13.50 15.46 -5.22
CA GLN A 27 -14.80 14.82 -4.99
C GLN A 27 -14.67 13.30 -4.80
N LYS A 28 -13.57 12.69 -5.28
CA LYS A 28 -13.32 11.26 -5.12
C LYS A 28 -12.40 11.01 -3.94
N LYS A 29 -12.89 10.23 -2.98
CA LYS A 29 -12.05 9.72 -1.90
C LYS A 29 -11.27 8.52 -2.41
N ILE A 30 -9.99 8.73 -2.67
CA ILE A 30 -9.02 7.65 -2.83
C ILE A 30 -8.30 7.53 -1.49
N LEU A 31 -8.25 6.31 -0.96
CA LEU A 31 -7.46 5.96 0.22
C LEU A 31 -6.24 5.15 -0.21
N PRO A 32 -5.05 5.38 0.37
CA PRO A 32 -4.68 6.50 1.25
C PRO A 32 -4.78 7.89 0.60
N SER A 33 -4.66 8.94 1.42
CA SER A 33 -4.55 10.34 0.95
C SER A 33 -3.41 10.54 -0.05
N PRO A 34 -3.37 11.66 -0.80
CA PRO A 34 -2.28 11.94 -1.72
C PRO A 34 -0.90 11.87 -1.06
N SER A 35 0.10 11.40 -1.81
CA SER A 35 1.50 11.46 -1.39
C SER A 35 1.92 12.89 -1.12
N TYR A 36 2.90 13.10 -0.25
CA TYR A 36 3.38 14.44 0.07
C TYR A 36 4.83 14.43 0.54
N THR A 37 5.44 15.61 0.48
CA THR A 37 6.76 15.89 1.07
C THR A 37 6.63 17.00 2.10
N CYS A 38 7.48 16.98 3.12
CA CYS A 38 7.57 18.03 4.12
C CYS A 38 8.92 18.71 4.01
N ASN A 39 8.95 20.02 4.27
CA ASN A 39 10.23 20.67 4.51
C ASN A 39 10.73 20.27 5.91
N GLU A 40 12.01 20.03 6.08
CA GLU A 40 12.59 19.51 7.34
C GLU A 40 12.34 20.42 8.54
N ASN A 41 12.17 21.71 8.27
CA ASN A 41 12.01 22.74 9.30
C ASN A 41 10.59 23.30 9.37
N SER A 42 9.62 22.76 8.60
CA SER A 42 8.24 23.20 8.68
C SER A 42 7.26 22.03 8.64
N GLU A 43 6.14 22.17 9.34
CA GLU A 43 5.04 21.21 9.28
C GLU A 43 4.22 21.35 7.98
N ILE A 44 4.70 22.15 7.02
CA ILE A 44 4.02 22.40 5.75
C ILE A 44 4.20 21.19 4.84
N GLN A 45 3.08 20.60 4.46
CA GLN A 45 3.02 19.47 3.53
C GLN A 45 2.77 19.96 2.09
N PHE A 46 3.61 19.51 1.17
CA PHE A 46 3.43 19.70 -0.26
C PHE A 46 2.80 18.44 -0.84
N LYS A 47 1.47 18.44 -0.96
CA LYS A 47 0.72 17.30 -1.50
C LYS A 47 0.93 17.18 -3.00
N SER A 48 1.12 15.95 -3.46
CA SER A 48 1.14 15.60 -4.87
C SER A 48 -0.20 15.97 -5.52
N PRO A 49 -0.20 16.66 -6.67
CA PRO A 49 -1.43 16.95 -7.41
C PRO A 49 -1.98 15.70 -8.13
N VAL A 50 -1.22 14.61 -8.16
CA VAL A 50 -1.57 13.37 -8.86
C VAL A 50 -1.55 12.15 -7.94
N THR A 51 -2.42 11.20 -8.25
CA THR A 51 -2.41 9.83 -7.72
C THR A 51 -1.65 8.94 -8.71
N THR A 52 -0.71 8.13 -8.21
CA THR A 52 0.06 7.19 -9.05
C THR A 52 -0.48 5.77 -8.88
N PHE A 53 -0.69 5.09 -10.01
CA PHE A 53 -1.14 3.71 -10.07
C PHE A 53 -0.10 2.82 -10.75
N ALA A 54 0.24 1.69 -10.15
CA ALA A 54 0.96 0.59 -10.78
C ALA A 54 -0.03 -0.40 -11.41
N ALA A 55 0.25 -0.79 -12.65
CA ALA A 55 -0.54 -1.76 -13.40
C ALA A 55 -0.03 -3.19 -13.14
N VAL A 56 -0.89 -4.03 -12.55
CA VAL A 56 -0.59 -5.44 -12.30
C VAL A 56 -1.24 -6.29 -13.40
N HIS A 57 -0.43 -7.02 -14.15
CA HIS A 57 -0.90 -7.82 -15.29
C HIS A 57 -1.40 -9.20 -14.90
N GLU A 58 -0.73 -9.85 -13.95
CA GLU A 58 -0.99 -11.24 -13.57
C GLU A 58 -1.21 -11.37 -12.07
N PHE A 59 -2.14 -12.24 -11.68
CA PHE A 59 -2.29 -12.68 -10.30
C PHE A 59 -1.36 -13.86 -10.05
N GLY A 60 -1.09 -14.18 -8.80
CA GLY A 60 -0.19 -15.27 -8.45
C GLY A 60 1.27 -14.85 -8.32
N GLU A 61 1.66 -13.72 -8.90
CA GLU A 61 3.06 -13.32 -8.99
C GLU A 61 3.57 -12.70 -7.69
N ARG A 62 4.77 -13.15 -7.29
CA ARG A 62 5.53 -12.49 -6.23
C ARG A 62 6.03 -11.15 -6.70
N TYR A 63 6.05 -10.19 -5.79
CA TYR A 63 6.56 -8.87 -6.08
C TYR A 63 7.49 -8.37 -4.99
N ALA A 64 8.30 -7.38 -5.37
CA ALA A 64 9.19 -6.65 -4.50
C ALA A 64 8.81 -5.17 -4.51
N ILE A 65 9.20 -4.46 -3.47
CA ILE A 65 8.97 -3.04 -3.30
C ILE A 65 10.32 -2.38 -3.16
N ARG A 66 10.68 -1.53 -4.11
CA ARG A 66 11.91 -0.73 -4.06
C ARG A 66 11.59 0.69 -3.68
N PHE A 67 12.35 1.23 -2.75
CA PHE A 67 12.22 2.62 -2.36
C PHE A 67 13.60 3.24 -2.15
N SER A 68 13.69 4.55 -2.38
CA SER A 68 14.93 5.31 -2.22
C SER A 68 14.65 6.74 -1.79
N ALA A 69 15.64 7.36 -1.17
CA ALA A 69 15.63 8.77 -0.81
C ALA A 69 16.74 9.53 -1.58
N PRO A 70 16.57 10.83 -1.80
CA PRO A 70 17.58 11.63 -2.50
C PRO A 70 18.87 11.73 -1.66
N ALA A 71 20.03 11.56 -2.31
CA ALA A 71 21.33 11.53 -1.63
C ALA A 71 21.60 12.77 -0.77
N LEU A 72 21.17 13.95 -1.23
CA LEU A 72 21.30 15.23 -0.51
C LEU A 72 20.58 15.25 0.85
N LYS A 73 19.58 14.38 1.03
CA LYS A 73 18.84 14.24 2.30
C LYS A 73 19.45 13.20 3.22
N CYS A 74 20.42 12.41 2.76
CA CYS A 74 20.98 11.28 3.51
C CYS A 74 22.40 11.62 3.99
N SER A 75 22.64 11.55 5.31
CA SER A 75 24.00 11.62 5.85
C SER A 75 24.17 10.63 6.99
N HIS A 76 25.42 10.34 7.38
CA HIS A 76 25.69 9.50 8.55
C HIS A 76 25.14 10.09 9.86
N ALA A 77 25.12 11.42 9.99
CA ALA A 77 24.59 12.09 11.16
C ALA A 77 23.05 12.13 11.16
N ASN A 78 22.45 12.22 9.97
CA ASN A 78 21.01 12.32 9.76
C ASN A 78 20.53 11.20 8.82
N PRO A 79 20.52 9.94 9.29
CA PRO A 79 19.94 8.82 8.55
C PRO A 79 18.43 9.01 8.39
N ILE A 80 17.86 8.29 7.43
CA ILE A 80 16.42 8.24 7.18
C ILE A 80 15.91 6.88 7.60
N LYS A 81 14.90 6.86 8.47
CA LYS A 81 14.19 5.65 8.87
C LYS A 81 12.94 5.51 8.02
N VAL A 82 12.77 4.34 7.43
CA VAL A 82 11.71 4.08 6.46
C VAL A 82 10.79 2.99 6.97
N PHE A 83 9.50 3.29 7.05
CA PHE A 83 8.44 2.32 7.33
C PHE A 83 7.69 1.99 6.06
N LEU A 84 7.44 0.70 5.86
CA LEU A 84 6.74 0.16 4.71
C LEU A 84 5.40 -0.39 5.16
N TYR A 85 4.33 0.10 4.54
CA TYR A 85 2.98 -0.40 4.71
C TYR A 85 2.48 -0.98 3.39
N VAL A 86 1.82 -2.13 3.45
CA VAL A 86 1.20 -2.80 2.31
C VAL A 86 -0.24 -3.09 2.69
N ASP A 87 -1.19 -2.52 1.94
CA ASP A 87 -2.62 -2.57 2.27
C ASP A 87 -2.98 -1.98 3.65
N GLY A 88 -2.09 -1.16 4.21
CA GLY A 88 -2.21 -0.62 5.56
C GLY A 88 -1.61 -1.49 6.66
N GLU A 89 -1.12 -2.69 6.34
CA GLU A 89 -0.37 -3.55 7.26
C GLU A 89 1.12 -3.25 7.23
N TYR A 90 1.81 -3.47 8.35
CA TYR A 90 3.27 -3.44 8.44
C TYR A 90 3.74 -4.44 9.49
N ASP A 91 4.97 -4.93 9.34
CA ASP A 91 5.55 -5.96 10.21
C ASP A 91 6.37 -5.39 11.38
N TYR A 92 6.11 -4.13 11.76
CA TYR A 92 6.86 -3.41 12.81
C TYR A 92 8.37 -3.35 12.57
N SER A 93 8.84 -3.66 11.36
CA SER A 93 10.21 -3.45 10.94
C SER A 93 10.38 -2.10 10.25
N TYR A 94 11.64 -1.67 10.17
CA TYR A 94 12.01 -0.49 9.42
C TYR A 94 13.26 -0.78 8.60
N THR A 95 13.52 0.12 7.66
CA THR A 95 14.76 0.16 6.88
C THR A 95 15.48 1.46 7.13
N ASP A 96 16.79 1.43 7.35
CA ASP A 96 17.60 2.64 7.34
C ASP A 96 18.13 2.92 5.92
N ILE A 97 18.01 4.19 5.53
CA ILE A 97 18.65 4.76 4.36
C ILE A 97 19.68 5.77 4.86
N ASN A 98 20.91 5.63 4.38
CA ASN A 98 22.04 6.47 4.77
C ASN A 98 22.97 6.69 3.56
N SER A 99 24.06 7.44 3.74
CA SER A 99 24.99 7.77 2.65
C SER A 99 25.59 6.56 1.93
N ASN A 100 25.65 5.39 2.58
CA ASN A 100 26.19 4.16 1.99
C ASN A 100 25.10 3.25 1.40
N LYS A 101 23.82 3.51 1.72
CA LYS A 101 22.67 2.74 1.26
C LYS A 101 21.52 3.71 0.96
N LEU A 102 21.46 4.19 -0.28
CA LEU A 102 20.47 5.18 -0.72
C LEU A 102 19.12 4.58 -1.15
N ALA A 103 19.08 3.27 -1.35
CA ALA A 103 17.89 2.53 -1.75
C ALA A 103 17.82 1.18 -1.03
N ASP A 104 16.63 0.63 -0.92
CA ASP A 104 16.42 -0.75 -0.48
C ASP A 104 15.29 -1.42 -1.26
N THR A 105 15.26 -2.74 -1.22
CA THR A 105 14.20 -3.56 -1.82
C THR A 105 13.67 -4.55 -0.79
N ARG A 106 12.35 -4.53 -0.58
CA ARG A 106 11.65 -5.42 0.35
C ARG A 106 10.73 -6.36 -0.41
N THR A 107 10.81 -7.64 -0.08
CA THR A 107 10.05 -8.72 -0.75
C THR A 107 9.05 -9.40 0.18
N CYS A 108 9.08 -9.07 1.47
CA CYS A 108 8.34 -9.79 2.49
C CYS A 108 8.12 -8.96 3.76
N PHE A 109 7.17 -9.45 4.56
CA PHE A 109 7.05 -9.19 5.98
C PHE A 109 7.56 -10.36 6.81
N TRP A 110 7.94 -10.08 8.05
CA TRP A 110 8.36 -11.09 9.01
C TRP A 110 7.32 -11.26 10.13
N SER A 111 7.13 -12.50 10.59
CA SER A 111 6.43 -12.72 11.86
C SER A 111 7.18 -12.06 13.00
N LYS A 112 6.45 -11.74 14.08
CA LYS A 112 7.01 -11.23 15.33
C LYS A 112 8.20 -12.04 15.83
N ASN A 113 8.09 -13.37 15.80
CA ASN A 113 9.13 -14.28 16.28
C ASN A 113 10.25 -14.53 15.25
N ARG A 114 10.15 -13.92 14.05
CA ARG A 114 11.05 -14.14 12.91
C ARG A 114 11.13 -15.61 12.44
N ASP A 115 10.14 -16.42 12.81
CA ASP A 115 10.02 -17.84 12.48
C ASP A 115 9.27 -18.07 11.15
N LYS A 116 8.68 -17.03 10.56
CA LYS A 116 8.00 -17.08 9.26
C LYS A 116 8.31 -15.84 8.44
N ILE A 117 8.49 -16.06 7.14
CA ILE A 117 8.59 -15.03 6.10
C ILE A 117 7.30 -15.05 5.29
N TYR A 118 6.71 -13.88 5.09
CA TYR A 118 5.48 -13.65 4.34
C TYR A 118 5.85 -12.92 3.05
N PHE A 119 6.16 -13.66 1.98
CA PHE A 119 6.54 -13.06 0.70
C PHE A 119 5.33 -12.41 0.02
N PHE A 120 5.49 -11.19 -0.44
CA PHE A 120 4.40 -10.44 -1.07
C PHE A 120 3.99 -11.07 -2.39
N LYS A 121 2.68 -11.20 -2.59
CA LYS A 121 2.08 -11.77 -3.78
C LYS A 121 0.79 -11.03 -4.12
N PHE A 122 0.55 -10.77 -5.40
CA PHE A 122 -0.73 -10.24 -5.86
C PHE A 122 -1.73 -11.37 -6.05
N ASP A 123 -2.86 -11.29 -5.38
CA ASP A 123 -3.96 -12.25 -5.54
C ASP A 123 -5.31 -11.50 -5.57
N PRO A 124 -6.40 -12.16 -6.01
CA PRO A 124 -7.72 -11.57 -5.96
C PRO A 124 -8.08 -11.07 -4.56
N THR A 125 -8.72 -9.91 -4.50
CA THR A 125 -9.16 -9.31 -3.23
C THR A 125 -10.10 -10.25 -2.48
N ILE A 126 -9.79 -10.49 -1.20
CA ILE A 126 -10.72 -11.13 -0.26
C ILE A 126 -11.63 -10.03 0.29
N TRP A 127 -12.92 -10.14 0.01
CA TRP A 127 -13.93 -9.19 0.45
C TRP A 127 -14.43 -9.56 1.84
N LYS A 128 -14.61 -8.56 2.71
CA LYS A 128 -15.33 -8.74 3.98
C LYS A 128 -16.82 -8.92 3.68
N GLY A 129 -17.42 -10.05 4.10
CA GLY A 129 -18.84 -10.32 3.88
C GLY A 129 -19.76 -9.41 4.70
N GLU A 130 -20.99 -9.17 4.21
CA GLU A 130 -22.00 -8.36 4.91
C GLU A 130 -22.46 -8.97 6.25
N ALA A 131 -22.33 -10.30 6.42
CA ALA A 131 -22.79 -11.04 7.60
C ALA A 131 -21.77 -11.08 8.75
N ASP A 132 -20.53 -10.65 8.51
CA ASP A 132 -19.49 -10.61 9.54
C ASP A 132 -19.68 -9.35 10.38
N ASN A 133 -20.55 -9.48 11.40
CA ASN A 133 -20.86 -8.47 12.42
C ASN A 133 -19.66 -8.14 13.34
N TYR A 134 -18.43 -8.26 12.82
CA TYR A 134 -17.24 -7.69 13.41
C TYR A 134 -17.25 -6.19 13.13
N ASN A 135 -17.62 -5.42 14.16
CA ASN A 135 -17.41 -3.99 14.30
C ASN A 135 -15.91 -3.63 14.18
N SER A 136 -15.37 -3.75 12.97
CA SER A 136 -14.08 -3.22 12.59
C SER A 136 -14.21 -2.66 11.18
N THR A 137 -14.73 -1.44 11.07
CA THR A 137 -14.24 -0.55 10.04
C THR A 137 -12.78 -0.30 10.39
N LYS A 138 -11.87 -1.14 9.87
CA LYS A 138 -10.42 -1.00 10.10
C LYS A 138 -10.05 0.42 9.65
N THR A 139 -9.78 1.30 10.61
CA THR A 139 -9.35 2.66 10.36
C THR A 139 -7.86 2.62 10.10
N TYR A 140 -7.49 2.77 8.83
CA TYR A 140 -6.09 2.81 8.44
C TYR A 140 -5.48 4.14 8.87
N SER A 141 -4.63 4.10 9.91
CA SER A 141 -3.85 5.28 10.31
C SER A 141 -2.72 5.59 9.33
N PHE A 142 -2.21 4.56 8.65
CA PHE A 142 -1.12 4.66 7.68
C PHE A 142 -1.41 3.78 6.47
N GLY A 143 -1.07 4.30 5.29
CA GLY A 143 -1.40 3.65 4.02
C GLY A 143 -2.90 3.34 3.90
N GLY A 144 -3.22 2.31 3.13
CA GLY A 144 -4.59 1.88 2.92
C GLY A 144 -4.69 0.76 1.90
N PRO A 145 -5.89 0.21 1.71
CA PRO A 145 -6.12 -0.97 0.91
C PRO A 145 -5.81 -0.71 -0.58
N GLY A 146 -5.21 -1.70 -1.23
CA GLY A 146 -4.79 -1.61 -2.63
C GLY A 146 -3.67 -0.60 -2.87
N ALA A 147 -2.81 -0.38 -1.88
CA ALA A 147 -1.68 0.53 -1.99
C ALA A 147 -0.46 0.05 -1.21
N VAL A 148 0.71 0.33 -1.78
CA VAL A 148 1.99 0.30 -1.09
C VAL A 148 2.30 1.71 -0.63
N SER A 149 2.63 1.87 0.65
CA SER A 149 2.91 3.18 1.25
C SER A 149 4.25 3.17 1.97
N VAL A 150 5.04 4.20 1.75
CA VAL A 150 6.36 4.33 2.37
C VAL A 150 6.48 5.68 3.05
N TYR A 151 6.86 5.66 4.32
CA TYR A 151 7.01 6.83 5.16
C TYR A 151 8.48 7.01 5.52
N PHE A 152 9.04 8.15 5.15
CA PHE A 152 10.44 8.49 5.37
C PHE A 152 10.53 9.46 6.54
N TYR A 153 11.17 9.06 7.64
CA TYR A 153 11.36 9.90 8.83
C TYR A 153 12.84 10.21 9.06
N ARG A 154 13.11 11.36 9.68
CA ARG A 154 14.42 11.61 10.29
C ARG A 154 14.64 10.66 11.46
N ALA A 155 15.88 10.24 11.63
CA ALA A 155 16.27 9.40 12.75
C ALA A 155 17.66 9.74 13.25
N LYS A 156 17.92 9.40 14.51
CA LYS A 156 19.25 9.47 15.14
C LYS A 156 19.74 8.07 15.46
N ARG A 157 21.03 7.85 15.25
CA ARG A 157 21.68 6.61 15.70
C ARG A 157 21.79 6.64 17.22
N VAL A 158 21.25 5.63 17.89
CA VAL A 158 21.37 5.49 19.34
C VAL A 158 22.00 4.14 19.69
N PRO A 159 22.86 4.10 20.72
CA PRO A 159 23.27 2.84 21.33
C PRO A 159 22.06 2.07 21.83
N TRP A 160 22.13 0.75 21.74
CA TRP A 160 21.09 -0.24 22.06
C TRP A 160 20.12 0.16 23.19
N ASN A 161 18.88 0.51 22.84
CA ASN A 161 17.76 0.58 23.79
C ASN A 161 16.39 0.63 23.09
N VAL A 162 16.04 -0.40 22.31
CA VAL A 162 14.70 -0.48 21.69
C VAL A 162 13.80 -1.45 22.43
N ASN A 163 12.57 -1.00 22.64
CA ASN A 163 11.48 -1.88 23.05
C ASN A 163 11.26 -2.96 21.98
N PRO A 164 10.90 -4.19 22.39
CA PRO A 164 10.44 -5.18 21.43
C PRO A 164 9.21 -4.64 20.67
N PRO A 165 8.98 -5.11 19.43
CA PRO A 165 7.73 -4.79 18.74
C PRO A 165 6.54 -5.24 19.61
N PRO A 166 5.38 -4.56 19.49
CA PRO A 166 4.17 -5.03 20.15
C PRO A 166 3.77 -6.41 19.63
N ASP A 167 2.76 -7.02 20.27
CA ASP A 167 2.21 -8.24 19.72
C ASP A 167 1.49 -7.97 18.39
N TYR A 168 1.83 -8.72 17.36
CA TYR A 168 1.24 -8.58 16.03
C TYR A 168 1.31 -9.87 15.24
N ASP A 169 0.34 -10.03 14.34
CA ASP A 169 0.29 -11.08 13.34
C ASP A 169 0.21 -10.46 11.95
N VAL A 170 0.85 -11.13 10.98
CA VAL A 170 0.77 -10.75 9.57
C VAL A 170 -0.43 -11.49 8.97
N GLU A 171 -1.47 -10.73 8.68
CA GLU A 171 -2.71 -11.25 8.10
C GLU A 171 -2.90 -10.80 6.66
N PRO A 172 -3.45 -11.66 5.79
CA PRO A 172 -4.04 -11.28 4.51
C PRO A 172 -4.84 -9.98 4.54
N ALA A 173 -4.71 -9.16 3.50
CA ALA A 173 -5.56 -8.00 3.34
C ALA A 173 -7.02 -8.42 3.09
N VAL A 174 -7.91 -8.04 4.00
CA VAL A 174 -9.37 -8.20 3.86
C VAL A 174 -9.98 -6.81 3.67
N ILE A 175 -10.61 -6.60 2.51
CA ILE A 175 -11.07 -5.27 2.10
C ILE A 175 -12.59 -5.19 2.25
N PRO A 176 -13.13 -4.19 2.96
CA PRO A 176 -14.57 -3.97 3.01
C PRO A 176 -15.08 -3.56 1.63
N GLU A 177 -16.14 -4.19 1.14
CA GLU A 177 -16.73 -3.83 -0.13
C GLU A 177 -17.53 -2.52 0.01
N SER A 178 -17.14 -1.50 -0.77
CA SER A 178 -17.79 -0.20 -0.80
C SER A 178 -17.56 0.49 -2.15
N LYS A 179 -18.24 1.61 -2.39
CA LYS A 179 -18.06 2.41 -3.62
C LYS A 179 -16.60 2.87 -3.83
N ASP A 180 -15.87 3.12 -2.74
CA ASP A 180 -14.50 3.63 -2.77
C ASP A 180 -13.47 2.49 -2.97
N THR A 181 -13.80 1.28 -2.52
CA THR A 181 -12.89 0.12 -2.55
C THR A 181 -13.16 -0.86 -3.69
N ARG A 182 -14.32 -0.78 -4.37
CA ARG A 182 -14.70 -1.70 -5.46
C ARG A 182 -13.68 -1.83 -6.61
N SER A 183 -12.84 -0.81 -6.80
CA SER A 183 -11.77 -0.81 -7.81
C SER A 183 -10.59 -1.71 -7.44
N ILE A 184 -10.43 -2.01 -6.15
CA ILE A 184 -9.35 -2.82 -5.60
C ILE A 184 -9.72 -4.29 -5.81
N LYS A 185 -9.59 -4.79 -7.04
CA LYS A 185 -9.86 -6.19 -7.38
C LYS A 185 -8.69 -7.13 -7.07
N ILE A 186 -7.55 -6.56 -6.70
CA ILE A 186 -6.36 -7.27 -6.23
C ILE A 186 -5.91 -6.68 -4.90
N ALA A 187 -5.41 -7.55 -4.03
CA ALA A 187 -4.81 -7.19 -2.77
C ALA A 187 -3.55 -8.04 -2.52
N THR A 188 -2.76 -7.68 -1.52
CA THR A 188 -1.60 -8.47 -1.14
C THR A 188 -2.02 -9.68 -0.35
N GLN A 189 -1.53 -10.82 -0.80
CA GLN A 189 -1.50 -12.08 -0.07
C GLN A 189 -0.06 -12.50 0.16
N TYR A 190 0.14 -13.58 0.90
CA TYR A 190 1.47 -14.02 1.29
C TYR A 190 1.73 -15.47 0.93
N ASP A 191 2.86 -15.71 0.28
CA ASP A 191 3.49 -17.02 0.26
C ASP A 191 4.31 -17.16 1.55
N VAL A 192 3.88 -18.06 2.44
CA VAL A 192 4.49 -18.21 3.77
C VAL A 192 5.59 -19.26 3.74
N GLN A 193 6.78 -18.90 4.23
CA GLN A 193 7.92 -19.80 4.38
C GLN A 193 8.37 -19.86 5.85
N PRO A 194 8.48 -21.05 6.47
CA PRO A 194 9.04 -21.18 7.81
C PRO A 194 10.56 -20.97 7.81
N VAL A 195 11.08 -20.43 8.91
CA VAL A 195 12.50 -20.13 9.11
C VAL A 195 13.05 -21.07 10.19
N PRO A 196 14.01 -21.95 9.85
CA PRO A 196 14.65 -22.79 10.84
C PRO A 196 15.57 -21.95 11.73
N ASN A 197 15.50 -22.17 13.04
CA ASN A 197 16.33 -21.49 14.05
C ASN A 197 16.25 -19.95 13.97
N PRO A 198 15.07 -19.36 14.24
CA PRO A 198 14.90 -17.91 14.14
C PRO A 198 15.85 -17.19 15.11
N SER A 199 16.66 -16.27 14.58
CA SER A 199 17.49 -15.38 15.39
C SER A 199 16.97 -13.96 15.31
N ILE A 200 16.66 -13.36 16.46
CA ILE A 200 16.39 -11.93 16.54
C ILE A 200 17.73 -11.21 16.59
N THR A 201 18.25 -10.83 15.42
CA THR A 201 19.54 -10.14 15.34
C THR A 201 19.41 -8.73 15.93
N ARG A 202 20.30 -8.41 16.86
CA ARG A 202 20.38 -7.13 17.57
C ARG A 202 21.40 -6.23 16.89
N PHE A 203 20.98 -5.11 16.32
CA PHE A 203 21.88 -4.13 15.68
C PHE A 203 21.72 -2.75 16.31
N ASP A 204 22.70 -1.88 16.04
CA ASP A 204 22.56 -0.44 16.27
C ASP A 204 21.22 0.04 15.72
N THR A 205 20.51 0.80 16.54
CA THR A 205 19.12 1.15 16.24
C THR A 205 19.01 2.63 15.93
N TYR A 206 18.21 2.93 14.92
CA TYR A 206 17.83 4.30 14.59
C TYR A 206 16.52 4.65 15.30
N LEU A 207 16.60 5.61 16.22
CA LEU A 207 15.42 6.17 16.88
C LEU A 207 14.84 7.26 15.97
N GLN A 208 13.55 7.15 15.65
CA GLN A 208 12.84 8.18 14.89
C GLN A 208 12.85 9.49 15.67
N GLU A 209 13.17 10.60 15.00
CA GLU A 209 13.03 11.94 15.57
C GLU A 209 11.55 12.31 15.70
N GLN A 210 11.21 13.12 16.70
CA GLN A 210 9.87 13.68 16.80
C GLN A 210 9.62 14.64 15.63
N GLY A 211 8.44 14.56 15.02
CA GLY A 211 8.04 15.42 13.92
C GLY A 211 7.36 14.66 12.77
N PRO A 212 6.93 15.40 11.74
CA PRO A 212 6.31 14.82 10.55
C PRO A 212 7.32 14.00 9.72
N PRO A 213 6.85 13.08 8.86
CA PRO A 213 7.71 12.43 7.88
C PRO A 213 8.28 13.45 6.89
N LEU A 214 9.52 13.23 6.44
CA LEU A 214 10.16 13.94 5.33
C LEU A 214 9.36 13.78 4.03
N ALA A 215 8.85 12.58 3.81
CA ALA A 215 8.03 12.25 2.66
C ALA A 215 7.13 11.06 2.98
N VAL A 216 5.97 11.04 2.34
CA VAL A 216 5.05 9.91 2.31
C VAL A 216 4.69 9.63 0.88
N LEU A 217 5.03 8.44 0.41
CA LEU A 217 4.72 7.98 -0.95
C LEU A 217 3.66 6.89 -0.88
N HIS A 218 2.68 7.00 -1.77
CA HIS A 218 1.59 6.04 -1.93
C HIS A 218 1.54 5.63 -3.40
N LEU A 219 1.85 4.36 -3.66
CA LEU A 219 1.70 3.74 -4.97
C LEU A 219 0.51 2.79 -4.93
N HIS A 220 -0.61 3.21 -5.50
CA HIS A 220 -1.79 2.37 -5.60
C HIS A 220 -1.55 1.31 -6.66
N TYR A 221 -1.99 0.08 -6.46
CA TYR A 221 -1.86 -0.95 -7.48
C TYR A 221 -3.24 -1.44 -7.89
N ARG A 222 -3.44 -1.64 -9.19
CA ARG A 222 -4.73 -2.05 -9.78
C ARG A 222 -4.48 -3.06 -10.90
N PRO A 223 -5.46 -3.91 -11.24
CA PRO A 223 -5.34 -4.75 -12.42
C PRO A 223 -5.12 -3.88 -13.66
N ALA A 224 -4.22 -4.29 -14.55
CA ALA A 224 -3.94 -3.56 -15.79
C ALA A 224 -5.23 -3.32 -16.60
N ALA A 225 -6.11 -4.32 -16.67
CA ALA A 225 -7.41 -4.22 -17.33
C ALA A 225 -8.30 -3.09 -16.78
N TYR A 226 -8.28 -2.86 -15.46
CA TYR A 226 -9.05 -1.77 -14.83
C TYR A 226 -8.55 -0.40 -15.31
N LEU A 227 -7.23 -0.22 -15.39
CA LEU A 227 -6.63 1.04 -15.83
C LEU A 227 -6.79 1.24 -17.34
N ILE A 228 -6.70 0.17 -18.15
CA ILE A 228 -6.99 0.22 -19.59
C ILE A 228 -8.45 0.63 -19.85
N ALA A 229 -9.40 0.08 -19.10
CA ALA A 229 -10.81 0.46 -19.20
C ALA A 229 -11.07 1.93 -18.84
N ARG A 230 -10.15 2.57 -18.11
CA ARG A 230 -10.16 4.01 -17.81
C ARG A 230 -9.46 4.87 -18.87
N GLY A 231 -8.97 4.27 -19.95
CA GLY A 231 -8.34 4.96 -21.07
C GLY A 231 -6.82 5.07 -20.98
N HIS A 232 -6.17 4.41 -20.01
CA HIS A 232 -4.71 4.40 -19.93
C HIS A 232 -4.09 3.42 -20.93
N ASN A 233 -3.01 3.84 -21.59
CA ASN A 233 -2.24 2.96 -22.47
C ASN A 233 -1.22 2.17 -21.65
N ILE A 234 -1.55 0.93 -21.31
CA ILE A 234 -0.67 0.03 -20.55
C ILE A 234 -0.12 -1.03 -21.49
N PRO A 235 1.23 -1.12 -21.65
CA PRO A 235 1.84 -2.17 -22.45
C PRO A 235 1.43 -3.56 -21.95
N ASN A 236 1.03 -4.44 -22.87
CA ASN A 236 0.77 -5.83 -22.53
C ASN A 236 2.08 -6.63 -22.66
N PRO A 237 2.62 -7.19 -21.56
CA PRO A 237 3.87 -7.96 -21.60
C PRO A 237 3.76 -9.21 -22.47
N ARG A 238 2.55 -9.75 -22.71
CA ARG A 238 2.35 -10.92 -23.58
C ARG A 238 2.37 -10.59 -25.08
N LEU A 239 2.24 -9.31 -25.45
CA LEU A 239 2.26 -8.85 -26.85
C LEU A 239 3.61 -8.23 -27.27
N SER A 240 4.58 -8.11 -26.35
CA SER A 240 5.91 -7.54 -26.62
C SER A 240 6.91 -8.56 -27.20
N ILE A 241 6.50 -9.82 -27.40
CA ILE A 241 7.24 -10.77 -28.23
C ILE A 241 7.09 -10.29 -29.68
N GLN A 242 7.96 -9.38 -30.12
CA GLN A 242 8.09 -9.09 -31.54
C GLN A 242 8.49 -10.38 -32.27
N PRO A 243 7.86 -10.71 -33.41
CA PRO A 243 8.36 -11.74 -34.29
C PRO A 243 9.66 -11.21 -34.92
N SER A 244 10.81 -11.60 -34.37
CA SER A 244 12.06 -11.46 -35.08
C SER A 244 12.03 -12.35 -36.32
N SER A 245 11.98 -11.69 -37.47
CA SER A 245 12.30 -12.19 -38.82
C SER A 245 11.56 -13.42 -39.33
N LEU A 246 10.41 -13.18 -39.97
CA LEU A 246 10.10 -13.86 -41.22
C LEU A 246 11.01 -13.28 -42.31
N ASN A 247 12.19 -13.89 -42.51
CA ASN A 247 12.93 -13.85 -43.77
C ASN A 247 14.07 -14.87 -43.75
N GLY A 248 14.10 -15.75 -44.77
CA GLY A 248 15.32 -16.41 -45.22
C GLY A 248 15.47 -17.89 -44.86
N ARG A 249 15.23 -18.75 -45.85
CA ARG A 249 15.58 -20.17 -45.91
C ARG A 249 17.01 -20.43 -45.41
N ASN A 250 17.18 -21.48 -44.59
CA ASN A 250 17.91 -22.67 -45.01
C ASN A 250 17.66 -23.83 -44.03
N CYS A 251 17.21 -24.95 -44.60
CA CYS A 251 17.14 -26.24 -43.96
C CYS A 251 18.54 -26.70 -43.55
N ILE A 252 18.74 -27.01 -42.28
CA ILE A 252 19.63 -28.11 -41.90
C ILE A 252 18.86 -28.98 -40.90
N SER A 253 18.47 -30.13 -41.42
CA SER A 253 18.03 -31.30 -40.67
C SER A 253 19.15 -31.72 -39.70
N THR A 254 18.83 -31.77 -38.41
CA THR A 254 19.39 -32.81 -37.54
C THR A 254 18.22 -33.45 -36.82
N GLN A 255 17.87 -34.64 -37.30
CA GLN A 255 17.12 -35.63 -36.52
C GLN A 255 17.84 -35.83 -35.19
N ASN A 256 17.12 -35.60 -34.10
CA ASN A 256 17.29 -36.42 -32.92
C ASN A 256 15.91 -36.78 -32.40
N HIS A 257 15.50 -38.01 -32.74
CA HIS A 257 14.48 -38.72 -32.02
C HIS A 257 14.90 -38.82 -30.56
N ASN A 258 14.07 -38.32 -29.65
CA ASN A 258 13.66 -39.10 -28.49
C ASN A 258 12.31 -38.61 -28.00
N ASN A 259 11.36 -39.53 -28.05
CA ASN A 259 9.99 -39.39 -27.61
C ASN A 259 9.95 -39.06 -26.11
N ASN A 260 9.10 -38.10 -25.71
CA ASN A 260 8.17 -38.29 -24.60
C ASN A 260 7.06 -37.23 -24.64
N GLN A 261 5.90 -37.72 -25.08
CA GLN A 261 4.52 -37.36 -24.74
C GLN A 261 4.18 -35.91 -24.37
N LEU A 262 3.57 -35.28 -25.37
CA LEU A 262 2.63 -34.17 -25.29
C LEU A 262 1.47 -34.53 -24.33
N LEU A 263 1.26 -33.74 -23.27
CA LEU A 263 -0.02 -33.68 -22.57
C LEU A 263 -0.73 -32.40 -23.04
N ASP A 264 -1.68 -32.58 -23.96
CA ASP A 264 -2.64 -31.56 -24.38
C ASP A 264 -3.52 -31.17 -23.19
N ILE A 265 -3.18 -30.06 -22.51
CA ILE A 265 -4.13 -29.41 -21.60
C ILE A 265 -5.02 -28.51 -22.45
N LYS A 266 -6.16 -29.07 -22.91
CA LYS A 266 -7.29 -28.29 -23.40
C LYS A 266 -7.83 -27.43 -22.26
N ILE A 267 -7.37 -26.19 -22.17
CA ILE A 267 -8.07 -25.18 -21.37
C ILE A 267 -9.32 -24.79 -22.17
N LYS A 268 -10.49 -25.15 -21.64
CA LYS A 268 -11.77 -24.65 -22.15
C LYS A 268 -11.80 -23.14 -21.93
N GLU A 269 -11.74 -22.39 -23.02
CA GLU A 269 -12.14 -20.98 -23.05
C GLU A 269 -13.67 -20.92 -22.95
N GLU A 270 -14.19 -20.54 -21.78
CA GLU A 270 -15.58 -20.08 -21.68
C GLU A 270 -15.56 -18.54 -21.62
N PRO A 271 -16.22 -17.86 -22.58
CA PRO A 271 -16.29 -16.40 -22.57
C PRO A 271 -17.14 -15.93 -21.38
N ILE A 272 -16.57 -15.06 -20.54
CA ILE A 272 -17.29 -14.37 -19.48
C ILE A 272 -18.21 -13.34 -20.14
N VAL A 273 -19.48 -13.70 -20.30
CA VAL A 273 -20.54 -12.78 -20.71
C VAL A 273 -21.03 -12.04 -19.46
N ILE A 274 -20.62 -10.78 -19.32
CA ILE A 274 -21.23 -9.88 -18.33
C ILE A 274 -22.61 -9.51 -18.87
N LYS A 275 -23.66 -10.03 -18.21
CA LYS A 275 -25.03 -9.57 -18.44
C LYS A 275 -25.23 -8.29 -17.65
N GLU A 276 -25.49 -7.18 -18.34
CA GLU A 276 -26.10 -6.00 -17.72
C GLU A 276 -27.56 -6.33 -17.41
N GLU A 277 -27.96 -6.22 -16.14
CA GLU A 277 -29.38 -6.23 -15.77
C GLU A 277 -29.96 -4.80 -15.79
N PRO A 278 -31.25 -4.66 -16.14
CA PRO A 278 -31.85 -3.39 -16.54
C PRO A 278 -32.17 -2.46 -15.36
N GLU A 279 -32.15 -1.15 -15.65
CA GLU A 279 -32.59 -0.09 -14.76
C GLU A 279 -34.06 -0.26 -14.34
N ASP A 280 -34.28 -0.30 -13.04
CA ASP A 280 -35.61 -0.39 -12.45
C ASP A 280 -36.26 1.00 -12.40
N THR A 281 -37.02 1.33 -13.44
CA THR A 281 -37.91 2.49 -13.46
C THR A 281 -39.31 2.07 -13.00
N SER A 282 -39.74 2.48 -11.81
CA SER A 282 -41.14 2.88 -11.62
C SER A 282 -41.36 3.81 -10.40
N PRO A 283 -42.38 4.69 -10.45
CA PRO A 283 -42.52 5.83 -9.54
C PRO A 283 -43.64 5.64 -8.49
N THR A 284 -43.52 6.23 -7.30
CA THR A 284 -44.72 6.68 -6.55
C THR A 284 -44.46 7.76 -5.48
N ARG A 285 -44.98 8.96 -5.79
CA ARG A 285 -45.55 10.01 -4.95
C ARG A 285 -45.71 9.74 -3.43
N GLY A 286 -44.94 10.50 -2.63
CA GLY A 286 -45.44 11.57 -1.74
C GLY A 286 -46.06 11.22 -0.37
N LYS A 287 -45.44 11.73 0.72
CA LYS A 287 -46.10 12.59 1.71
C LYS A 287 -45.07 13.31 2.62
N ARG A 288 -45.15 14.65 2.61
CA ARG A 288 -44.48 15.58 3.54
C ARG A 288 -44.98 15.37 4.98
N LYS A 289 -44.08 15.46 5.96
CA LYS A 289 -44.34 16.10 7.25
C LYS A 289 -43.10 16.87 7.70
N THR A 290 -43.31 18.16 7.97
CA THR A 290 -42.34 19.14 8.45
C THR A 290 -42.30 19.10 10.00
N LYS A 291 -41.16 19.53 10.55
CA LYS A 291 -40.62 19.43 11.92
C LYS A 291 -41.44 20.13 13.04
N PRO A 292 -40.93 20.08 14.28
CA PRO A 292 -40.33 21.32 14.80
C PRO A 292 -38.88 21.15 15.29
N ALA A 293 -38.18 22.28 15.30
CA ALA A 293 -36.79 22.44 15.66
C ALA A 293 -36.59 22.46 17.18
N GLU A 294 -35.49 21.87 17.65
CA GLU A 294 -34.92 22.20 18.96
C GLU A 294 -33.74 23.14 18.76
N ILE A 295 -33.86 24.29 19.40
CA ILE A 295 -32.86 25.34 19.55
C ILE A 295 -32.03 24.94 20.77
N ILE A 296 -30.73 24.73 20.62
CA ILE A 296 -29.81 24.71 21.77
C ILE A 296 -29.08 26.06 21.76
N ILE A 297 -29.35 26.79 22.84
CA ILE A 297 -28.81 28.10 23.18
C ILE A 297 -27.33 27.94 23.53
N ILE A 298 -26.49 28.78 22.93
CA ILE A 298 -25.12 29.04 23.37
C ILE A 298 -25.23 30.11 24.45
N SER A 299 -24.74 29.81 25.65
CA SER A 299 -24.37 30.83 26.64
C SER A 299 -22.88 30.67 26.94
N ASP A 300 -22.10 31.58 26.34
CA ASP A 300 -20.87 32.09 26.94
C ASP A 300 -21.29 32.91 28.16
N ASP A 301 -20.67 32.67 29.30
CA ASP A 301 -20.40 33.70 30.29
C ASP A 301 -19.08 33.34 30.98
N GLU A 302 -18.12 34.24 30.82
CA GLU A 302 -16.84 34.31 31.50
C GLU A 302 -17.04 34.77 32.97
N ASP A 303 -15.92 34.76 33.68
CA ASP A 303 -15.63 35.50 34.92
C ASP A 303 -15.94 34.83 36.28
N ASP A 304 -14.83 34.32 36.80
CA ASP A 304 -14.13 34.84 37.98
C ASP A 304 -14.40 34.30 39.38
N ASP A 305 -13.25 33.98 39.97
CA ASP A 305 -12.79 34.22 41.32
C ASP A 305 -13.41 33.48 42.52
N ASP A 306 -12.62 32.48 42.93
CA ASP A 306 -11.76 32.56 44.12
C ASP A 306 -12.33 32.23 45.51
N SER A 307 -11.40 31.65 46.28
CA SER A 307 -11.35 31.53 47.73
C SER A 307 -11.88 30.28 48.47
N HIS A 308 -10.98 29.82 49.34
CA HIS A 308 -11.16 29.04 50.57
C HIS A 308 -11.07 27.50 50.52
N LYS A 309 -9.82 27.00 50.58
CA LYS A 309 -9.48 25.80 51.34
C LYS A 309 -8.59 26.14 52.53
N ALA A 310 -9.16 25.97 53.73
CA ALA A 310 -8.44 25.86 54.98
C ALA A 310 -8.54 24.42 55.52
N LYS A 311 -7.54 24.06 56.34
CA LYS A 311 -7.36 22.87 57.20
C LYS A 311 -6.50 21.73 56.61
N LYS A 312 -5.24 21.65 57.08
CA LYS A 312 -4.87 20.86 58.28
C LYS A 312 -3.39 21.08 58.67
N LEU A 313 -3.15 21.53 59.91
CA LEU A 313 -1.95 21.19 60.71
C LEU A 313 -2.11 19.73 61.21
N CYS A 314 -1.05 18.93 61.37
CA CYS A 314 0.02 18.90 62.38
C CYS A 314 0.98 17.72 62.03
N PRO A 315 2.11 17.48 62.74
CA PRO A 315 2.66 18.17 63.92
C PRO A 315 3.95 18.96 63.66
#